data_AF-A0A3N0EG10-F1
#
_entry.id   AF-A0A3N0EG10-F1
#
_cell.length_a   1.000
_cell.length_b   1.000
_cell.length_c   1.000
_cell.angle_alpha   90.00
_cell.angle_beta   90.00
_cell.angle_gamma   90.00
#
_symmetry.space_group_name_H-M   'P 1'
#
loop_
_entity.id
_entity.type
_entity.pdbx_description
1 polymer ?
#
loop_
_entity_poly.entity_id
_entity_poly.type
_entity_poly.pdbx_seq_one_letter_code
_entity_poly.pdbx_strand_id
1 'polypeptide(L)'
;MSEQADTGAGRELPPEAQGNEKWHDTTNAVWKRSSLSSEDSDAIVEVAKFDDGFRAVRDGKHPEKGILFFTPAEWEAFVLGAKDGEFDIPEEYLTPEEAAIQRGEVPAKAVPSPHNTRESGETG
;
A
#
# COMPACT_ATOMS: atom_id res chain seq x y z
N MET A 1 14.55 -27.09 28.77
CA MET A 1 14.48 -26.70 27.35
C MET A 1 14.13 -25.23 27.34
N SER A 2 15.13 -24.41 27.05
CA SER A 2 15.01 -22.98 26.87
C SER A 2 14.48 -22.70 25.47
N GLU A 3 13.57 -21.76 25.31
CA GLU A 3 13.56 -20.97 24.09
C GLU A 3 13.25 -19.52 24.47
N GLN A 4 14.14 -18.67 23.96
CA GLN A 4 14.40 -17.31 24.40
C GLN A 4 13.33 -16.39 23.81
N ALA A 5 12.75 -15.54 24.65
CA ALA A 5 12.04 -14.36 24.18
C ALA A 5 13.07 -13.44 23.51
N ASP A 6 12.93 -13.25 22.20
CA ASP A 6 13.67 -12.23 21.47
C ASP A 6 13.13 -10.85 21.91
N THR A 7 13.95 -10.20 22.72
CA THR A 7 13.68 -8.87 23.29
C THR A 7 13.93 -7.82 22.21
N GLY A 8 12.90 -7.50 21.42
CA GLY A 8 12.92 -6.33 20.56
C GLY A 8 13.12 -5.06 21.40
N ALA A 9 14.27 -4.42 21.22
CA ALA A 9 14.66 -3.21 21.94
C ALA A 9 13.58 -2.12 21.84
N GLY A 10 13.31 -1.44 22.97
CA GLY A 10 12.32 -0.38 23.11
C GLY A 10 12.60 0.82 22.21
N ARG A 11 12.11 0.76 20.97
CA ARG A 11 11.97 1.93 20.11
C ARG A 11 10.69 2.63 20.55
N GLU A 12 10.81 3.85 21.07
CA GLU A 12 9.64 4.67 21.37
C GLU A 12 8.81 4.79 20.09
N LEU A 13 7.53 4.42 20.19
CA LEU A 13 6.61 4.51 19.07
C LEU A 13 6.55 5.97 18.61
N PRO A 14 6.66 6.24 17.30
CA PRO A 14 6.52 7.61 16.81
C PRO A 14 5.11 8.14 17.15
N PRO A 15 4.92 9.47 17.26
CA PRO A 15 3.65 10.04 17.68
C PRO A 15 2.43 9.51 16.91
N GLU A 16 2.57 9.24 15.60
CA GLU A 16 1.53 8.67 14.74
C GLU A 16 1.12 7.23 15.07
N ALA A 17 1.93 6.50 15.83
CA ALA A 17 1.68 5.13 16.25
C ALA A 17 1.00 5.04 17.63
N GLN A 18 1.01 6.11 18.41
CA GLN A 18 0.52 6.09 19.78
C GLN A 18 -1.00 5.89 19.81
N GLY A 19 -1.46 4.76 20.37
CA GLY A 19 -2.87 4.40 20.48
C GLY A 19 -3.50 3.85 19.19
N ASN A 20 -2.72 3.67 18.12
CA ASN A 20 -3.21 3.06 16.88
C ASN A 20 -2.88 1.56 16.86
N GLU A 21 -3.85 0.74 17.21
CA GLU A 21 -3.72 -0.73 17.25
C GLU A 21 -3.41 -1.37 15.89
N LYS A 22 -3.60 -0.64 14.79
CA LYS A 22 -3.34 -1.13 13.42
C LYS A 22 -1.96 -0.73 12.91
N TRP A 23 -1.23 0.10 13.65
CA TRP A 23 0.04 0.64 13.21
C TRP A 23 1.08 -0.48 13.01
N HIS A 24 1.87 -0.37 11.95
CA HIS A 24 3.01 -1.23 11.67
C HIS A 24 4.20 -0.37 11.26
N ASP A 25 5.42 -0.81 11.62
CA ASP A 25 6.64 -0.16 11.15
C ASP A 25 6.78 -0.34 9.64
N THR A 26 6.77 0.76 8.90
CA THR A 26 6.86 0.79 7.43
C THR A 26 8.27 1.11 6.93
N THR A 27 9.27 1.25 7.81
CA THR A 27 10.65 1.62 7.44
C THR A 27 11.23 0.73 6.34
N ASN A 28 10.96 -0.58 6.43
CA ASN A 28 11.42 -1.60 5.48
C ASN A 28 10.26 -2.20 4.66
N ALA A 29 9.11 -1.54 4.62
CA ALA A 29 7.96 -2.04 3.87
C ALA A 29 8.23 -2.00 2.36
N VAL A 30 7.83 -3.07 1.67
CA VAL A 30 7.87 -3.13 0.20
C VAL A 30 6.55 -2.62 -0.36
N TRP A 31 6.56 -1.36 -0.78
CA TRP A 31 5.43 -0.70 -1.42
C TRP A 31 5.30 -1.09 -2.89
N LYS A 32 4.06 -1.35 -3.31
CA LYS A 32 3.73 -1.63 -4.70
C LYS A 32 2.60 -0.74 -5.20
N ARG A 33 2.66 -0.41 -6.48
CA ARG A 33 1.62 0.33 -7.23
C ARG A 33 1.16 -0.48 -8.45
N SER A 34 0.12 -0.02 -9.13
CA SER A 34 -0.28 -0.58 -10.43
C SER A 34 0.77 -0.29 -11.49
N SER A 35 0.99 -1.23 -12.42
CA SER A 35 1.80 -1.01 -13.63
C SER A 35 1.20 0.04 -14.57
N LEU A 36 -0.07 0.40 -14.37
CA LEU A 36 -0.76 1.45 -15.11
C LEU A 36 -0.53 2.84 -14.50
N SER A 37 0.06 2.93 -13.30
CA SER A 37 0.43 4.21 -12.70
C SER A 37 1.71 4.76 -13.34
N SER A 38 1.57 5.82 -14.13
CA SER A 38 2.66 6.63 -14.68
C SER A 38 3.06 7.75 -13.72
N GLU A 39 4.20 8.39 -13.96
CA GLU A 39 4.61 9.59 -13.19
C GLU A 39 3.64 10.77 -13.40
N ASP A 40 3.00 10.83 -14.58
CA ASP A 40 2.02 11.85 -14.94
C ASP A 40 0.60 11.56 -14.42
N SER A 41 0.37 10.42 -13.76
CA SER A 41 -0.93 10.08 -13.19
C SER A 41 -1.33 11.12 -12.11
N ASP A 42 -2.60 11.53 -12.08
CA ASP A 42 -3.10 12.51 -11.12
C ASP A 42 -2.91 12.04 -9.67
N ALA A 43 -3.21 10.76 -9.43
CA ALA A 43 -3.02 10.07 -8.15
C ALA A 43 -2.32 8.72 -8.35
N ILE A 44 -1.52 8.31 -7.38
CA ILE A 44 -0.88 6.99 -7.32
C ILE A 44 -1.15 6.41 -5.94
N VAL A 45 -1.82 5.27 -5.88
CA VAL A 45 -2.02 4.53 -4.64
C VAL A 45 -0.92 3.47 -4.50
N GLU A 46 -0.25 3.46 -3.37
CA GLU A 46 0.74 2.45 -3.02
C GLU A 46 0.29 1.62 -1.83
N VAL A 47 0.53 0.31 -1.92
CA VAL A 47 0.13 -0.66 -0.89
C VAL A 47 1.34 -1.50 -0.46
N ALA A 48 1.51 -1.66 0.85
CA ALA A 48 2.44 -2.60 1.45
C ALA A 48 1.67 -3.72 2.18
N LYS A 49 2.23 -4.94 2.14
CA LYS A 49 1.71 -6.13 2.81
C LYS A 49 2.64 -6.52 3.97
N PHE A 50 2.04 -6.82 5.11
CA PHE A 50 2.72 -7.41 6.27
C PHE A 50 2.44 -8.92 6.36
N ASP A 51 3.27 -9.63 7.13
CA ASP A 51 3.23 -11.09 7.27
C ASP A 51 1.97 -11.59 7.97
N ASP A 52 1.42 -10.80 8.90
CA ASP A 52 0.19 -11.07 9.62
C ASP A 52 -1.08 -10.73 8.81
N GLY A 53 -0.91 -10.27 7.57
CA GLY A 53 -1.99 -9.98 6.66
C GLY A 53 -2.52 -8.54 6.71
N PHE A 54 -2.01 -7.67 7.58
CA PHE A 54 -2.34 -6.24 7.53
C PHE A 54 -1.90 -5.60 6.21
N ARG A 55 -2.50 -4.45 5.89
CA ARG A 55 -2.07 -3.60 4.78
C ARG A 55 -1.82 -2.18 5.24
N ALA A 56 -0.79 -1.58 4.69
CA ALA A 56 -0.58 -0.14 4.71
C ALA A 56 -0.86 0.43 3.33
N VAL A 57 -1.53 1.58 3.28
CA VAL A 57 -1.85 2.32 2.05
C VAL A 57 -1.35 3.76 2.20
N ARG A 58 -0.73 4.30 1.15
CA ARG A 58 -0.28 5.69 1.11
C ARG A 58 -0.48 6.33 -0.26
N ASP A 59 -0.42 7.65 -0.28
CA ASP A 59 -0.26 8.42 -1.52
C ASP A 59 1.17 8.23 -2.04
N GLY A 60 1.32 7.59 -3.21
CA GLY A 60 2.61 7.33 -3.83
C GLY A 60 3.30 8.58 -4.38
N LYS A 61 2.55 9.66 -4.68
CA LYS A 61 3.11 10.96 -5.08
C LYS A 61 3.54 11.78 -3.87
N HIS A 62 2.90 11.55 -2.72
CA HIS A 62 3.17 12.25 -1.47
C HIS A 62 3.24 11.30 -0.26
N PRO A 63 4.24 10.39 -0.21
CA PRO A 63 4.36 9.39 0.86
C PRO A 63 4.41 9.98 2.28
N GLU A 64 4.85 11.22 2.41
CA GLU A 64 4.97 11.97 3.66
C GLU A 64 3.63 12.41 4.26
N LYS A 65 2.53 12.42 3.48
CA LYS A 65 1.22 12.88 3.96
C LYS A 65 0.56 11.93 4.97
N GLY A 66 1.09 10.72 5.12
CA GLY A 66 0.63 9.75 6.09
C GLY A 66 0.30 8.40 5.48
N ILE A 67 0.09 7.43 6.37
CA ILE A 67 -0.15 6.03 6.03
C ILE A 67 -1.44 5.58 6.70
N LEU A 68 -2.31 4.95 5.93
CA LEU A 68 -3.53 4.30 6.41
C LEU A 68 -3.26 2.82 6.63
N PHE A 69 -3.68 2.29 7.77
CA PHE A 69 -3.52 0.86 8.11
C PHE A 69 -4.88 0.16 8.13
N PHE A 70 -4.93 -1.01 7.51
CA PHE A 70 -6.10 -1.86 7.39
C PHE A 70 -5.83 -3.22 8.01
N THR A 71 -6.77 -3.69 8.83
CA THR A 71 -6.80 -5.09 9.27
C THR A 71 -7.00 -6.02 8.06
N PRO A 72 -6.68 -7.33 8.18
CA PRO A 72 -6.94 -8.28 7.10
C PRO A 72 -8.40 -8.30 6.64
N ALA A 73 -9.35 -8.23 7.58
CA ALA A 73 -10.78 -8.24 7.29
C ALA A 73 -11.25 -6.94 6.61
N GLU A 74 -10.76 -5.78 7.06
CA GLU A 74 -11.07 -4.50 6.39
C GLU A 74 -10.51 -4.44 4.98
N TRP A 75 -9.30 -4.96 4.77
CA TRP A 75 -8.70 -5.03 3.44
C TRP A 75 -9.47 -5.97 2.51
N GLU A 76 -9.88 -7.13 3.01
CA GLU A 76 -10.72 -8.06 2.24
C GLU A 76 -12.05 -7.41 1.83
N ALA A 77 -12.75 -6.77 2.79
CA ALA A 77 -13.99 -6.06 2.52
C ALA A 77 -13.79 -4.93 1.48
N PHE A 78 -12.74 -4.12 1.63
CA PHE A 78 -12.40 -3.05 0.69
C PHE A 78 -12.16 -3.59 -0.73
N VAL A 79 -11.38 -4.65 -0.87
CA VAL A 79 -11.08 -5.26 -2.19
C VAL A 79 -12.34 -5.86 -2.82
N LEU A 80 -13.22 -6.46 -2.02
CA LEU A 80 -14.49 -6.99 -2.53
C LEU A 80 -15.41 -5.87 -3.01
N GLY A 81 -15.60 -4.81 -2.23
CA GLY A 81 -16.41 -3.64 -2.64
C GLY A 81 -15.84 -2.95 -3.88
N ALA A 82 -14.52 -2.76 -3.94
CA ALA A 82 -13.87 -2.19 -5.11
C ALA A 82 -14.07 -3.04 -6.38
N LYS A 83 -14.06 -4.38 -6.27
CA LYS A 83 -14.33 -5.29 -7.40
C LYS A 83 -15.81 -5.35 -7.79
N ASP A 84 -16.71 -5.03 -6.88
CA ASP A 84 -18.15 -4.93 -7.14
C ASP A 84 -18.52 -3.57 -7.76
N GLY A 85 -17.53 -2.71 -8.01
CA GLY A 85 -17.71 -1.41 -8.66
C GLY A 85 -18.15 -0.29 -7.71
N GLU A 86 -17.96 -0.42 -6.39
CA GLU A 86 -18.33 0.62 -5.42
C GLU A 86 -17.62 1.96 -5.70
N PHE A 87 -16.45 1.92 -6.34
CA PHE A 87 -15.66 3.09 -6.73
C PHE A 87 -15.65 3.35 -8.24
N ASP A 88 -16.43 2.60 -9.02
CA ASP A 88 -16.54 2.84 -10.46
C ASP A 88 -17.25 4.18 -10.69
N ILE A 89 -16.72 4.98 -11.61
CA ILE A 89 -17.34 6.24 -12.00
C ILE A 89 -18.07 6.08 -13.33
N PRO A 90 -19.13 6.88 -13.59
CA PRO A 90 -19.88 6.80 -14.85
C PRO A 90 -18.95 6.94 -16.06
N GLU A 91 -19.11 6.04 -17.05
CA GLU A 91 -18.23 6.01 -18.24
C GLU A 91 -18.26 7.31 -19.05
N GLU A 92 -19.31 8.13 -18.91
CA GLU A 92 -19.39 9.45 -19.54
C GLU A 92 -18.32 10.44 -19.05
N TYR A 93 -17.71 10.20 -17.89
CA TYR A 93 -16.59 10.98 -17.36
C TYR A 93 -15.22 10.37 -17.67
N LEU A 94 -15.18 9.22 -18.34
CA LEU A 94 -13.96 8.49 -18.64
C LEU A 94 -13.56 8.67 -20.11
N THR A 95 -12.25 8.75 -20.34
CA THR A 95 -11.72 8.46 -21.67
C THR A 95 -11.96 6.98 -22.04
N PRO A 96 -11.95 6.62 -23.33
CA PRO A 96 -12.11 5.21 -23.73
C PRO A 96 -11.07 4.27 -23.10
N GLU A 97 -9.85 4.77 -22.86
CA GLU A 97 -8.79 4.02 -22.19
C GLU A 97 -9.10 3.77 -20.71
N GLU A 98 -9.49 4.81 -19.97
CA GLU A 98 -9.85 4.68 -18.56
C GLU A 98 -11.07 3.78 -18.35
N ALA A 99 -12.06 3.84 -19.25
CA ALA A 99 -13.21 2.94 -19.22
C ALA A 99 -12.80 1.47 -19.43
N ALA A 100 -11.84 1.20 -20.32
CA ALA A 100 -11.29 -0.14 -20.51
C ALA A 100 -10.48 -0.62 -19.28
N ILE A 101 -9.77 0.29 -18.61
CA ILE A 101 -9.10 0.00 -17.34
C ILE A 101 -10.13 -0.35 -16.25
N GLN A 102 -11.18 0.46 -16.10
CA GLN A 102 -12.24 0.25 -15.10
C GLN A 102 -12.95 -1.11 -15.32
N ARG A 103 -13.27 -1.46 -16.57
CA ARG A 103 -13.85 -2.77 -16.92
C ARG A 103 -12.89 -3.95 -16.75
N GLY A 104 -11.63 -3.72 -16.39
CA GLY A 104 -10.60 -4.75 -16.24
C GLY A 104 -10.15 -5.36 -17.56
N GLU A 105 -10.39 -4.67 -18.68
CA GLU A 105 -9.99 -5.12 -20.03
C GLU A 105 -8.48 -4.91 -20.27
N VAL A 106 -7.87 -3.99 -19.52
CA VAL A 106 -6.43 -3.73 -19.55
C VAL A 106 -5.74 -4.47 -18.41
N PRO A 107 -4.79 -5.39 -18.69
CA PRO A 107 -4.11 -6.14 -17.64
C PRO A 107 -3.17 -5.24 -16.83
N ALA A 108 -3.33 -5.26 -15.51
CA ALA A 108 -2.44 -4.58 -14.56
C ALA A 108 -1.60 -5.59 -13.75
N LYS A 109 -0.39 -5.18 -13.37
CA LYS A 109 0.48 -5.92 -12.44
C LYS A 109 0.87 -5.01 -11.27
N ALA A 110 1.06 -5.59 -10.10
CA ALA A 110 1.67 -4.88 -8.98
C ALA A 110 3.19 -4.74 -9.22
N VAL A 111 3.68 -3.50 -9.34
CA VAL A 111 5.10 -3.18 -9.55
C VAL A 111 5.68 -2.47 -8.33
N PRO A 112 6.97 -2.64 -8.00
CA PRO A 112 7.58 -1.94 -6.88
C PRO A 112 7.51 -0.41 -7.03
N SER A 113 7.29 0.27 -5.93
CA SER A 113 7.40 1.73 -5.83
C SER A 113 8.84 2.19 -6.14
N PRO A 114 9.03 3.30 -6.87
CA PRO A 114 10.32 3.97 -6.99
C PRO A 114 10.81 4.58 -5.66
N HIS A 115 9.91 4.76 -4.68
CA HIS A 115 10.18 5.32 -3.35
C HIS A 115 10.44 4.25 -2.29
N ASN A 116 10.55 2.98 -2.65
CA ASN A 116 11.04 1.98 -1.72
C ASN A 116 12.47 2.33 -1.31
N THR A 117 12.75 2.26 0.00
CA THR A 117 14.12 2.34 0.50
C THR A 117 14.91 1.25 -0.21
N ARG A 118 15.86 1.64 -1.08
CA ARG A 118 16.85 0.69 -1.56
C ARG A 118 17.59 0.25 -0.31
N GLU A 119 17.71 -1.05 -0.07
CA GLU A 119 18.70 -1.51 0.90
C GLU A 119 19.99 -0.75 0.59
N SER A 120 20.49 0.00 1.56
CA SER A 120 21.80 0.59 1.51
C SER A 120 22.80 -0.56 1.53
N GLY A 121 22.96 -1.22 0.38
CA GLY A 121 24.11 -2.04 0.08
C GLY A 121 25.29 -1.09 -0.12
N GLU A 122 25.91 -0.69 0.98
CA GLU A 122 27.27 -0.16 0.91
C GLU A 122 28.23 -1.30 0.55
N THR A 123 28.97 -1.06 -0.53
CA THR A 123 30.36 -1.50 -0.81
C THR A 123 30.67 -2.99 -1.00
N GLY A 124 31.05 -3.29 -2.24
CA GLY A 124 32.10 -4.24 -2.61
C GLY A 124 32.79 -3.75 -3.87
#